data_AF-A9U7U6-F1
#
_entry.id   AF-A9U7U6-F1
#
_cell.length_a   1.000
_cell.length_b   1.000
_cell.length_c   1.000
_cell.angle_alpha   90.00
_cell.angle_beta   90.00
_cell.angle_gamma   90.00
#
_symmetry.space_group_name_H-M   'P 1'
#
loop_
_entity.id
_entity.type
_entity.pdbx_description
1 polymer ?
#
loop_
_entity_poly.entity_id
_entity_poly.type
_entity_poly.pdbx_seq_one_letter_code
_entity_poly.pdbx_strand_id
1 'polypeptide(L)'
;FQTIIAPTFRPDGALYIERPTYTEWVHKLGEITGQTIDSLDAFLNALQRRVDYFDEHGGRASDHDIPYLDFAEVTKEEIVPIFNKRLNGEELSGAEINAYRSFLLKELGKMYAGKQWVMQLHMGALRNTNTKMKKRIGADTGFDSVGETNLAQGLARFLDALDLEDALPRTVLFNLNPKDNAVLAAMTGNFYEEGVPGKVQFGSGWWFNDHIDGMEKQMKDLANVGLLSHFIGMLTDSRSFLSYARHEYFRRILCNLLGAWVEKGLVPDDMEALERMVRNIGYGNAEAYFMKR
;
A
#
# COMPACT_ATOMS: atom_id res chain seq x y z
N PHE A 1 16.06 23.51 8.02
CA PHE A 1 15.45 22.17 8.07
C PHE A 1 16.44 21.17 7.51
N GLN A 2 16.61 20.02 8.16
CA GLN A 2 17.36 18.89 7.61
C GLN A 2 16.33 17.88 7.06
N THR A 3 16.45 17.53 5.77
CA THR A 3 15.53 16.59 5.13
C THR A 3 15.73 15.18 5.70
N ILE A 4 14.65 14.53 6.10
CA ILE A 4 14.64 13.12 6.51
C ILE A 4 14.50 12.26 5.27
N ILE A 5 15.43 11.31 5.07
CA ILE A 5 15.37 10.30 4.03
C ILE A 5 15.23 8.95 4.73
N ALA A 6 14.05 8.35 4.66
CA ALA A 6 13.73 7.09 5.33
C ALA A 6 13.45 5.99 4.29
N PRO A 7 13.85 4.73 4.56
CA PRO A 7 13.53 3.60 3.69
C PRO A 7 12.08 3.13 3.88
N THR A 8 11.47 2.61 2.82
CA THR A 8 10.16 1.92 2.85
C THR A 8 10.37 0.45 2.49
N PHE A 9 9.82 -0.47 3.28
CA PHE A 9 9.99 -1.91 3.08
C PHE A 9 9.03 -2.44 2.01
N ARG A 10 9.56 -2.94 0.89
CA ARG A 10 8.76 -3.48 -0.22
C ARG A 10 9.15 -4.93 -0.56
N PRO A 11 8.51 -5.94 0.08
CA PRO A 11 8.90 -7.34 -0.04
C PRO A 11 8.18 -8.08 -1.18
N ASP A 12 7.92 -7.45 -2.32
CA ASP A 12 7.22 -8.10 -3.44
C ASP A 12 7.94 -9.38 -3.92
N GLY A 13 9.28 -9.44 -3.81
CA GLY A 13 10.05 -10.65 -4.11
C GLY A 13 9.72 -11.84 -3.21
N ALA A 14 9.29 -11.60 -1.96
CA ALA A 14 8.83 -12.61 -1.01
C ALA A 14 7.39 -13.07 -1.29
N LEU A 15 6.52 -12.14 -1.69
CA LEU A 15 5.08 -12.38 -1.87
C LEU A 15 4.75 -13.21 -3.10
N TYR A 16 5.49 -13.02 -4.20
CA TYR A 16 5.22 -13.67 -5.47
C TYR A 16 6.04 -14.95 -5.64
N ILE A 17 5.65 -15.98 -4.89
CA ILE A 17 6.28 -17.31 -4.84
C ILE A 17 6.43 -17.97 -6.21
N GLU A 18 5.52 -17.68 -7.14
CA GLU A 18 5.51 -18.23 -8.49
C GLU A 18 6.58 -17.63 -9.42
N ARG A 19 7.23 -16.53 -9.01
CA ARG A 19 8.24 -15.88 -9.86
C ARG A 19 9.41 -16.85 -10.09
N PRO A 20 9.97 -16.92 -11.32
CA PRO A 20 11.16 -17.73 -11.59
C PRO A 20 12.35 -17.37 -10.69
N THR A 21 12.46 -16.10 -10.30
CA THR A 21 13.54 -15.56 -9.45
C THR A 21 13.33 -15.80 -7.95
N TYR A 22 12.25 -16.48 -7.54
CA TYR A 22 11.90 -16.60 -6.12
C TYR A 22 12.98 -17.30 -5.28
N THR A 23 13.48 -18.47 -5.74
CA THR A 23 14.52 -19.22 -4.99
C THR A 23 15.83 -18.43 -4.86
N GLU A 24 16.23 -17.70 -5.92
CA GLU A 24 17.38 -16.79 -5.87
C GLU A 24 17.16 -15.65 -4.88
N TRP A 25 15.93 -15.12 -4.81
CA TRP A 25 15.55 -14.08 -3.86
C TRP A 25 15.63 -14.58 -2.41
N VAL A 26 15.12 -15.79 -2.13
CA VAL A 26 15.23 -16.44 -0.81
C VAL A 26 16.69 -16.66 -0.42
N HIS A 27 17.54 -17.09 -1.35
CA HIS A 27 18.98 -17.25 -1.08
C HIS A 27 19.63 -15.93 -0.66
N LYS A 28 19.37 -14.83 -1.40
CA LYS A 28 19.88 -13.49 -1.05
C LYS A 28 19.36 -13.00 0.30
N LEU A 29 18.11 -13.32 0.63
CA LEU A 29 17.55 -13.03 1.96
C LEU A 29 18.33 -13.81 3.05
N GLY A 30 18.66 -15.07 2.81
CA GLY A 30 19.48 -15.87 3.71
C GLY A 30 20.89 -15.28 3.91
N GLU A 31 21.56 -14.92 2.82
CA GLU A 31 22.89 -14.28 2.84
C GLU A 31 22.89 -12.99 3.68
N ILE A 32 21.92 -12.08 3.44
CA ILE A 32 21.87 -10.79 4.13
C ILE A 32 21.40 -10.89 5.59
N THR A 33 20.74 -11.99 5.96
CA THR A 33 20.33 -12.27 7.35
C THR A 33 21.27 -13.22 8.08
N GLY A 34 22.33 -13.69 7.41
CA GLY A 34 23.34 -14.57 7.97
C GLY A 34 22.81 -15.96 8.35
N GLN A 35 21.78 -16.45 7.68
CA GLN A 35 21.21 -17.78 7.94
C GLN A 35 20.75 -18.49 6.67
N THR A 36 20.84 -19.82 6.65
CA THR A 36 20.19 -20.63 5.62
C THR A 36 18.68 -20.61 5.83
N ILE A 37 17.92 -20.49 4.73
CA ILE A 37 16.46 -20.56 4.75
C ILE A 37 16.03 -21.90 4.15
N ASP A 38 15.83 -22.88 5.02
CA ASP A 38 15.43 -24.26 4.69
C ASP A 38 14.02 -24.62 5.19
N SER A 39 13.35 -23.67 5.84
CA SER A 39 12.04 -23.84 6.45
C SER A 39 11.26 -22.53 6.40
N LEU A 40 9.93 -22.64 6.49
CA LEU A 40 9.04 -21.48 6.56
C LEU A 40 9.35 -20.61 7.79
N ASP A 41 9.74 -21.21 8.91
CA ASP A 41 10.13 -20.47 10.12
C ASP A 41 11.42 -19.66 9.93
N ALA A 42 12.45 -20.27 9.34
CA ALA A 42 13.68 -19.54 9.01
C ALA A 42 13.40 -18.40 8.03
N PHE A 43 12.44 -18.58 7.11
CA PHE A 43 12.02 -17.55 6.17
C PHE A 43 11.31 -16.37 6.85
N LEU A 44 10.30 -16.65 7.68
CA LEU A 44 9.57 -15.62 8.43
C LEU A 44 10.49 -14.88 9.40
N ASN A 45 11.39 -15.59 10.09
CA ASN A 45 12.39 -14.97 10.95
C ASN A 45 13.36 -14.06 10.16
N ALA A 46 13.80 -14.48 8.98
CA ALA A 46 14.64 -13.66 8.12
C ALA A 46 13.91 -12.38 7.68
N LEU A 47 12.62 -12.47 7.31
CA LEU A 47 11.80 -11.31 6.98
C LEU A 47 11.65 -10.35 8.17
N GLN A 48 11.34 -10.87 9.36
CA GLN A 48 11.25 -10.06 10.58
C GLN A 48 12.57 -9.31 10.84
N ARG A 49 13.72 -9.98 10.70
CA ARG A 49 15.04 -9.33 10.82
C ARG A 49 15.24 -8.21 9.81
N ARG A 50 14.67 -8.31 8.60
CA ARG A 50 14.70 -7.21 7.62
C ARG A 50 13.76 -6.07 8.01
N VAL A 51 12.58 -6.37 8.54
CA VAL A 51 11.68 -5.35 9.10
C VAL A 51 12.38 -4.59 10.23
N ASP A 52 13.02 -5.31 11.17
CA ASP A 52 13.79 -4.72 12.27
C ASP A 52 14.92 -3.82 11.74
N TYR A 53 15.71 -4.31 10.78
CA TYR A 53 16.77 -3.51 10.17
C TYR A 53 16.23 -2.22 9.53
N PHE A 54 15.12 -2.28 8.81
CA PHE A 54 14.52 -1.09 8.20
C PHE A 54 14.05 -0.11 9.27
N ASP A 55 13.49 -0.58 10.38
CA ASP A 55 13.04 0.25 11.51
C ASP A 55 14.20 0.99 12.16
N GLU A 56 15.31 0.28 12.42
CA GLU A 56 16.56 0.85 12.96
C GLU A 56 17.15 1.94 12.06
N HIS A 57 16.88 1.88 10.75
CA HIS A 57 17.32 2.87 9.76
C HIS A 57 16.25 3.94 9.45
N GLY A 58 15.27 4.09 10.35
CA GLY A 58 14.25 5.14 10.29
C GLY A 58 13.05 4.80 9.42
N GLY A 59 12.95 3.56 8.91
CA GLY A 59 11.79 3.06 8.17
C GLY A 59 10.55 3.03 9.05
N ARG A 60 9.42 3.45 8.47
CA ARG A 60 8.12 3.55 9.17
C ARG A 60 6.94 3.06 8.33
N ALA A 61 7.24 2.52 7.16
CA ALA A 61 6.23 2.13 6.20
C ALA A 61 6.67 0.91 5.41
N SER A 62 5.67 0.14 4.99
CA SER A 62 5.78 -0.88 3.97
C SER A 62 4.97 -0.49 2.74
N ASP A 63 5.29 -1.13 1.62
CA ASP A 63 4.61 -0.96 0.36
C ASP A 63 4.48 -2.29 -0.38
N HIS A 64 3.36 -2.49 -1.05
CA HIS A 64 2.99 -3.74 -1.70
C HIS A 64 2.32 -3.49 -3.05
N ASP A 65 2.88 -4.07 -4.11
CA ASP A 65 2.21 -4.13 -5.41
C ASP A 65 1.28 -5.33 -5.47
N ILE A 66 -0.02 -5.10 -5.66
CA ILE A 66 -1.07 -6.12 -5.59
C ILE A 66 -1.97 -6.04 -6.86
N PRO A 67 -1.57 -6.64 -8.00
CA PRO A 67 -2.38 -6.66 -9.22
C PRO A 67 -3.77 -7.28 -9.02
N TYR A 68 -3.85 -8.28 -8.14
CA TYR A 68 -5.07 -8.98 -7.77
C TYR A 68 -5.01 -9.36 -6.29
N LEU A 69 -6.12 -9.17 -5.57
CA LEU A 69 -6.26 -9.55 -4.17
C LEU A 69 -7.44 -10.51 -4.02
N ASP A 70 -7.13 -11.78 -3.89
CA ASP A 70 -7.99 -12.77 -3.26
C ASP A 70 -7.34 -13.17 -1.94
N PHE A 71 -8.17 -13.49 -0.97
CA PHE A 71 -7.71 -13.77 0.38
C PHE A 71 -8.36 -15.05 0.88
N ALA A 72 -7.50 -16.01 1.24
CA ALA A 72 -7.88 -17.27 1.86
C ALA A 72 -7.30 -17.34 3.27
N GLU A 73 -8.15 -17.59 4.26
CA GLU A 73 -7.71 -17.90 5.62
C GLU A 73 -7.08 -19.29 5.62
N VAL A 74 -5.83 -19.38 6.09
CA VAL A 74 -5.01 -20.60 6.03
C VAL A 74 -4.09 -20.67 7.23
N THR A 75 -3.78 -21.89 7.65
CA THR A 75 -2.86 -22.17 8.74
C THR A 75 -1.42 -22.24 8.25
N LYS A 76 -0.47 -22.04 9.16
CA LYS A 76 0.96 -22.21 8.85
C LYS A 76 1.27 -23.62 8.36
N GLU A 77 0.65 -24.63 8.96
CA GLU A 77 0.81 -26.05 8.64
C GLU A 77 0.41 -26.36 7.19
N GLU A 78 -0.60 -25.68 6.65
CA GLU A 78 -1.00 -25.78 5.24
C GLU A 78 0.02 -25.13 4.29
N ILE A 79 0.76 -24.12 4.74
CA ILE A 79 1.72 -23.38 3.91
C ILE A 79 3.10 -24.04 3.87
N VAL A 80 3.52 -24.73 4.94
CA VAL A 80 4.79 -25.47 4.97
C VAL A 80 5.00 -26.36 3.73
N PRO A 81 4.06 -27.25 3.33
CA PRO A 81 4.26 -28.07 2.14
C PRO A 81 4.33 -27.26 0.85
N ILE A 82 3.57 -26.16 0.73
CA ILE A 82 3.59 -25.27 -0.45
C ILE A 82 4.95 -24.58 -0.59
N PHE A 83 5.48 -24.05 0.51
CA PHE A 83 6.78 -23.42 0.54
C PHE A 83 7.90 -24.41 0.17
N ASN A 84 7.89 -25.60 0.76
CA ASN A 84 8.88 -26.65 0.48
C ASN A 84 8.82 -27.10 -0.99
N LYS A 85 7.61 -27.31 -1.52
CA LYS A 85 7.39 -27.64 -2.93
C LYS A 85 8.05 -26.63 -3.86
N ARG A 86 7.87 -25.32 -3.59
CA ARG A 86 8.53 -24.28 -4.38
C ARG A 86 10.05 -24.31 -4.26
N LEU A 87 10.59 -24.49 -3.06
CA LEU A 87 12.04 -24.56 -2.84
C LEU A 87 12.68 -25.75 -3.56
N ASN A 88 11.95 -26.86 -3.71
CA ASN A 88 12.36 -28.03 -4.50
C ASN A 88 12.20 -27.85 -6.02
N GLY A 89 11.74 -26.68 -6.48
CA GLY A 89 11.59 -26.36 -7.91
C GLY A 89 10.31 -26.91 -8.55
N GLU A 90 9.37 -27.40 -7.76
CA GLU A 90 8.09 -27.90 -8.25
C GLU A 90 7.11 -26.74 -8.55
N GLU A 91 6.19 -26.97 -9.50
CA GLU A 91 5.18 -25.99 -9.89
C GLU A 91 4.02 -25.94 -8.87
N LEU A 92 3.58 -24.73 -8.55
CA LEU A 92 2.43 -24.48 -7.68
C LEU A 92 1.16 -24.26 -8.49
N SER A 93 0.05 -24.80 -8.02
CA SER A 93 -1.29 -24.49 -8.50
C SER A 93 -1.71 -23.07 -8.11
N GLY A 94 -2.72 -22.52 -8.79
CA GLY A 94 -3.25 -21.19 -8.46
C GLY A 94 -3.77 -21.08 -7.03
N ALA A 95 -4.38 -22.15 -6.50
CA ALA A 95 -4.87 -22.19 -5.12
C ALA A 95 -3.71 -22.18 -4.10
N GLU A 96 -2.63 -22.94 -4.36
CA GLU A 96 -1.43 -22.94 -3.51
C GLU A 96 -0.75 -21.55 -3.50
N ILE A 97 -0.67 -20.90 -4.67
CA ILE A 97 -0.12 -19.53 -4.78
C ILE A 97 -0.97 -18.53 -3.97
N ASN A 98 -2.30 -18.62 -4.07
CA ASN A 98 -3.22 -17.75 -3.34
C ASN A 98 -3.13 -17.95 -1.82
N ALA A 99 -3.09 -19.21 -1.38
CA ALA A 99 -2.91 -19.58 0.03
C ALA A 99 -1.61 -19.02 0.59
N TYR A 100 -0.48 -19.25 -0.09
CA TYR A 100 0.82 -18.72 0.32
C TYR A 100 0.83 -17.19 0.39
N ARG A 101 0.29 -16.51 -0.64
CA ARG A 101 0.27 -15.05 -0.67
C ARG A 101 -0.60 -14.46 0.43
N SER A 102 -1.77 -15.06 0.69
CA SER A 102 -2.68 -14.66 1.79
C SER A 102 -1.99 -14.79 3.14
N PHE A 103 -1.37 -15.95 3.39
CA PHE A 103 -0.61 -16.21 4.61
C PHE A 103 0.52 -15.20 4.80
N LEU A 104 1.40 -15.04 3.81
CA LEU A 104 2.57 -14.19 3.95
C LEU A 104 2.17 -12.71 4.09
N LEU A 105 1.16 -12.24 3.36
CA LEU A 105 0.71 -10.86 3.47
C LEU A 105 0.12 -10.58 4.86
N LYS A 106 -0.62 -11.54 5.44
CA LYS A 106 -1.11 -11.46 6.82
C LYS A 106 0.03 -11.42 7.83
N GLU A 107 1.01 -12.33 7.71
CA GLU A 107 2.17 -12.35 8.62
C GLU A 107 2.97 -11.04 8.53
N LEU A 108 3.20 -10.51 7.34
CA LEU A 108 3.83 -9.20 7.15
C LEU A 108 3.02 -8.06 7.80
N GLY A 109 1.68 -8.08 7.65
CA GLY A 109 0.78 -7.15 8.33
C GLY A 109 0.98 -7.13 9.85
N LYS A 110 1.10 -8.32 10.47
CA LYS A 110 1.41 -8.46 11.90
C LYS A 110 2.78 -7.87 12.26
N MET A 111 3.80 -8.12 11.45
CA MET A 111 5.14 -7.53 11.66
C MET A 111 5.09 -6.00 11.63
N TYR A 112 4.29 -5.42 10.71
CA TYR A 112 4.13 -3.97 10.60
C TYR A 112 3.36 -3.39 11.79
N ALA A 113 2.29 -4.06 12.23
CA ALA A 113 1.54 -3.65 13.42
C ALA A 113 2.43 -3.65 14.67
N GLY A 114 3.27 -4.68 14.85
CA GLY A 114 4.25 -4.75 15.94
C GLY A 114 5.29 -3.63 15.94
N LYS A 115 5.54 -2.97 14.79
CA LYS A 115 6.39 -1.78 14.67
C LYS A 115 5.63 -0.46 14.63
N GLN A 116 4.30 -0.52 14.68
CA GLN A 116 3.41 0.61 14.44
C GLN A 116 3.73 1.30 13.11
N TRP A 117 3.99 0.50 12.07
CA TRP A 117 4.25 0.99 10.72
C TRP A 117 2.96 1.29 9.96
N VAL A 118 3.12 2.04 8.88
CA VAL A 118 2.08 2.22 7.86
C VAL A 118 2.23 1.17 6.78
N MET A 119 1.19 0.39 6.50
CA MET A 119 1.13 -0.56 5.39
C MET A 119 0.46 0.08 4.17
N GLN A 120 1.13 0.11 3.02
CA GLN A 120 0.57 0.66 1.78
C GLN A 120 0.26 -0.48 0.80
N LEU A 121 -0.94 -0.46 0.23
CA LEU A 121 -1.40 -1.44 -0.75
C LEU A 121 -1.71 -0.74 -2.08
N HIS A 122 -0.84 -0.92 -3.07
CA HIS A 122 -1.01 -0.41 -4.42
C HIS A 122 -1.63 -1.47 -5.32
N MET A 123 -2.92 -1.32 -5.64
CA MET A 123 -3.73 -2.38 -6.23
C MET A 123 -4.13 -2.13 -7.69
N GLY A 124 -4.13 -3.19 -8.49
CA GLY A 124 -4.78 -3.22 -9.80
C GLY A 124 -3.93 -2.83 -11.00
N ALA A 125 -2.59 -2.89 -10.91
CA ALA A 125 -1.71 -2.68 -12.06
C ALA A 125 -1.65 -3.91 -12.98
N LEU A 126 -1.85 -3.70 -14.29
CA LEU A 126 -1.57 -4.73 -15.30
C LEU A 126 -0.17 -4.49 -15.88
N ARG A 127 0.78 -5.35 -15.52
CA ARG A 127 2.21 -5.13 -15.79
C ARG A 127 2.74 -5.90 -16.98
N ASN A 128 3.73 -5.30 -17.66
CA ASN A 128 4.51 -5.91 -18.73
C ASN A 128 3.65 -6.49 -19.88
N THR A 129 2.61 -5.76 -20.29
CA THR A 129 1.63 -6.23 -21.29
C THR A 129 2.24 -6.41 -22.68
N ASN A 130 3.35 -5.73 -22.96
CA ASN A 130 4.11 -5.88 -24.21
C ASN A 130 5.32 -6.82 -24.04
N THR A 131 5.11 -8.11 -24.28
CA THR A 131 6.17 -9.16 -24.17
C THR A 131 7.41 -8.86 -25.02
N LYS A 132 7.24 -8.31 -26.23
CA LYS A 132 8.37 -7.97 -27.11
C LYS A 132 9.27 -6.92 -26.46
N MET A 133 8.67 -5.89 -25.87
CA MET A 133 9.42 -4.81 -25.23
C MET A 133 10.00 -5.24 -23.88
N LYS A 134 9.26 -6.03 -23.09
CA LYS A 134 9.79 -6.65 -21.86
C LYS A 134 11.09 -7.40 -22.13
N LYS A 135 11.13 -8.23 -23.17
CA LYS A 135 12.34 -8.99 -23.57
C LYS A 135 13.50 -8.09 -24.00
N ARG A 136 13.21 -6.91 -24.56
CA ARG A 136 14.22 -6.01 -25.12
C ARG A 136 14.81 -5.05 -24.09
N ILE A 137 13.99 -4.48 -23.21
CA ILE A 137 14.38 -3.39 -22.31
C ILE A 137 13.93 -3.57 -20.85
N GLY A 138 13.29 -4.69 -20.51
CA GLY A 138 12.88 -5.01 -19.13
C GLY A 138 11.56 -4.39 -18.69
N ALA A 139 11.27 -4.54 -17.39
CA ALA A 139 10.09 -4.00 -16.71
C ALA A 139 10.22 -2.49 -16.42
N ASP A 140 9.12 -1.85 -16.02
CA ASP A 140 9.06 -0.41 -15.65
C ASP A 140 9.48 0.55 -16.78
N THR A 141 9.18 0.16 -18.03
CA THR A 141 9.54 0.90 -19.25
C THR A 141 8.34 1.47 -20.02
N GLY A 142 7.20 1.64 -19.34
CA GLY A 142 6.00 2.27 -19.92
C GLY A 142 5.04 1.32 -20.64
N PHE A 143 5.15 0.01 -20.38
CA PHE A 143 4.27 -1.03 -20.95
C PHE A 143 3.34 -1.66 -19.89
N ASP A 144 2.93 -0.85 -18.92
CA ASP A 144 1.99 -1.18 -17.86
C ASP A 144 0.72 -0.34 -18.04
N SER A 145 -0.42 -0.84 -17.58
CA SER A 145 -1.72 -0.16 -17.72
C SER A 145 -2.62 -0.40 -16.52
N VAL A 146 -3.77 0.28 -16.52
CA VAL A 146 -4.87 0.03 -15.59
C VAL A 146 -5.36 -1.41 -15.80
N GLY A 147 -5.36 -2.20 -14.73
CA GLY A 147 -6.00 -3.51 -14.69
C GLY A 147 -7.46 -3.43 -14.25
N GLU A 148 -8.17 -4.54 -14.39
CA GLU A 148 -9.55 -4.65 -13.95
C GLU A 148 -9.77 -5.98 -13.21
N THR A 149 -10.03 -5.88 -11.91
CA THR A 149 -10.42 -7.02 -11.06
C THR A 149 -11.45 -6.55 -10.02
N ASN A 150 -12.02 -7.48 -9.26
CA ASN A 150 -12.89 -7.15 -8.11
C ASN A 150 -12.03 -7.18 -6.83
N LEU A 151 -11.78 -6.01 -6.23
CA LEU A 151 -10.92 -5.89 -5.03
C LEU A 151 -11.68 -6.04 -3.71
N ALA A 152 -12.98 -5.72 -3.70
CA ALA A 152 -13.74 -5.51 -2.47
C ALA A 152 -13.70 -6.70 -1.50
N GLN A 153 -14.00 -7.91 -1.97
CA GLN A 153 -14.15 -9.09 -1.11
C GLN A 153 -12.80 -9.58 -0.57
N GLY A 154 -11.77 -9.64 -1.41
CA GLY A 154 -10.42 -10.03 -0.99
C GLY A 154 -9.85 -9.03 0.01
N LEU A 155 -10.00 -7.73 -0.26
CA LEU A 155 -9.55 -6.66 0.62
C LEU A 155 -10.26 -6.68 1.97
N ALA A 156 -11.58 -6.79 1.99
CA ALA A 156 -12.36 -6.84 3.23
C ALA A 156 -11.89 -8.00 4.12
N ARG A 157 -11.77 -9.21 3.57
CA ARG A 157 -11.34 -10.40 4.33
C ARG A 157 -9.90 -10.29 4.81
N PHE A 158 -9.00 -9.72 4.01
CA PHE A 158 -7.61 -9.51 4.42
C PHE A 158 -7.48 -8.54 5.60
N LEU A 159 -8.15 -7.39 5.52
CA LEU A 159 -8.13 -6.40 6.60
C LEU A 159 -8.80 -6.96 7.87
N ASP A 160 -9.93 -7.64 7.73
CA ASP A 160 -10.65 -8.31 8.82
C ASP A 160 -9.79 -9.38 9.50
N ALA A 161 -9.08 -10.21 8.75
CA ALA A 161 -8.20 -11.24 9.31
C ALA A 161 -7.05 -10.66 10.15
N LEU A 162 -6.58 -9.44 9.86
CA LEU A 162 -5.60 -8.74 10.69
C LEU A 162 -6.27 -8.09 11.91
N ASP A 163 -7.43 -7.46 11.71
CA ASP A 163 -8.15 -6.74 12.78
C ASP A 163 -8.68 -7.70 13.85
N LEU A 164 -9.14 -8.91 13.47
CA LEU A 164 -9.53 -9.99 14.39
C LEU A 164 -8.41 -10.45 15.32
N GLU A 165 -7.15 -10.21 14.96
CA GLU A 165 -5.98 -10.53 15.77
C GLU A 165 -5.37 -9.28 16.44
N ASP A 166 -6.09 -8.15 16.46
CA ASP A 166 -5.61 -6.84 16.93
C ASP A 166 -4.28 -6.43 16.26
N ALA A 167 -4.10 -6.85 15.00
CA ALA A 167 -2.85 -6.77 14.27
C ALA A 167 -2.98 -6.04 12.93
N LEU A 168 -4.05 -5.27 12.74
CA LEU A 168 -4.20 -4.38 11.57
C LEU A 168 -3.36 -3.11 11.77
N PRO A 169 -2.27 -2.89 11.00
CA PRO A 169 -1.50 -1.66 11.08
C PRO A 169 -2.29 -0.48 10.50
N ARG A 170 -1.80 0.74 10.75
CA ARG A 170 -2.17 1.90 9.92
C ARG A 170 -2.03 1.53 8.46
N THR A 171 -3.06 1.74 7.64
CA THR A 171 -3.10 1.21 6.28
C THR A 171 -3.45 2.32 5.29
N VAL A 172 -2.81 2.35 4.11
CA VAL A 172 -3.18 3.24 3.01
C VAL A 172 -3.50 2.41 1.79
N LEU A 173 -4.72 2.59 1.28
CA LEU A 173 -5.25 1.85 0.14
C LEU A 173 -5.14 2.71 -1.12
N PHE A 174 -4.52 2.18 -2.18
CA PHE A 174 -4.47 2.81 -3.49
C PHE A 174 -5.05 1.86 -4.55
N ASN A 175 -5.88 2.37 -5.44
CA ASN A 175 -6.36 1.67 -6.63
C ASN A 175 -5.84 2.35 -7.90
N LEU A 176 -5.51 1.56 -8.92
CA LEU A 176 -5.17 2.10 -10.23
C LEU A 176 -6.40 2.34 -11.11
N ASN A 177 -7.49 1.59 -10.87
CA ASN A 177 -8.73 1.72 -11.64
C ASN A 177 -9.74 2.60 -10.90
N PRO A 178 -10.08 3.81 -11.38
CA PRO A 178 -10.91 4.77 -10.65
C PRO A 178 -12.36 4.32 -10.43
N LYS A 179 -12.78 3.19 -11.03
CA LYS A 179 -14.05 2.51 -10.70
C LYS A 179 -14.11 2.10 -9.22
N ASP A 180 -12.95 1.80 -8.63
CA ASP A 180 -12.84 1.26 -7.27
C ASP A 180 -12.72 2.35 -6.19
N ASN A 181 -12.77 3.64 -6.55
CA ASN A 181 -12.66 4.72 -5.57
C ASN A 181 -13.72 4.62 -4.46
N ALA A 182 -14.99 4.44 -4.83
CA ALA A 182 -16.08 4.33 -3.85
C ALA A 182 -15.94 3.07 -2.99
N VAL A 183 -15.40 1.99 -3.57
CA VAL A 183 -15.10 0.74 -2.84
C VAL A 183 -14.06 1.02 -1.76
N LEU A 184 -12.91 1.61 -2.12
CA LEU A 184 -11.84 1.89 -1.16
C LEU A 184 -12.25 2.95 -0.13
N ALA A 185 -12.90 4.04 -0.56
CA ALA A 185 -13.36 5.10 0.32
C ALA A 185 -14.28 4.55 1.42
N ALA A 186 -15.28 3.74 1.06
CA ALA A 186 -16.17 3.12 2.03
C ALA A 186 -15.47 2.04 2.87
N MET A 187 -14.53 1.27 2.29
CA MET A 187 -13.75 0.26 3.01
C MET A 187 -13.00 0.83 4.21
N THR A 188 -12.51 2.07 4.11
CA THR A 188 -11.79 2.73 5.22
C THR A 188 -12.63 2.82 6.51
N GLY A 189 -13.95 3.03 6.38
CA GLY A 189 -14.86 3.19 7.51
C GLY A 189 -15.14 1.91 8.29
N ASN A 190 -14.81 0.73 7.73
CA ASN A 190 -15.02 -0.55 8.40
C ASN A 190 -14.02 -0.79 9.55
N PHE A 191 -12.83 -0.15 9.50
CA PHE A 191 -11.69 -0.46 10.36
C PHE A 191 -11.19 0.78 11.13
N TYR A 192 -12.08 1.32 11.97
CA TYR A 192 -11.78 2.45 12.83
C TYR A 192 -11.04 2.02 14.11
N GLU A 193 -10.15 2.88 14.61
CA GLU A 193 -9.53 2.73 15.92
C GLU A 193 -9.57 4.05 16.67
N GLU A 194 -10.01 4.01 17.92
CA GLU A 194 -10.06 5.17 18.79
C GLU A 194 -8.66 5.75 19.00
N GLY A 195 -8.52 7.07 18.88
CA GLY A 195 -7.23 7.75 19.06
C GLY A 195 -6.31 7.75 17.84
N VAL A 196 -6.65 7.06 16.75
CA VAL A 196 -5.88 7.07 15.49
C VAL A 196 -6.71 7.69 14.36
N PRO A 197 -6.58 9.01 14.10
CA PRO A 197 -7.34 9.70 13.05
C PRO A 197 -7.13 9.05 11.67
N GLY A 198 -8.17 8.38 11.17
CA GLY A 198 -8.15 7.66 9.90
C GLY A 198 -7.10 6.54 9.86
N LYS A 199 -7.18 5.56 10.77
CA LYS A 199 -6.30 4.36 10.80
C LYS A 199 -6.18 3.68 9.43
N VAL A 200 -7.26 3.60 8.67
CA VAL A 200 -7.23 3.19 7.26
C VAL A 200 -7.51 4.41 6.40
N GLN A 201 -6.61 4.70 5.46
CA GLN A 201 -6.66 5.84 4.56
C GLN A 201 -6.98 5.40 3.14
N PHE A 202 -7.75 6.21 2.43
CA PHE A 202 -7.84 6.14 0.98
C PHE A 202 -6.81 7.10 0.38
N GLY A 203 -5.78 6.54 -0.25
CA GLY A 203 -4.66 7.29 -0.80
C GLY A 203 -5.03 8.23 -1.95
N SER A 204 -4.14 9.19 -2.25
CA SER A 204 -4.30 10.11 -3.39
C SER A 204 -4.42 9.38 -4.72
N GLY A 205 -4.92 10.08 -5.75
CA GLY A 205 -4.99 9.56 -7.12
C GLY A 205 -3.64 8.99 -7.57
N TRP A 206 -3.56 7.68 -7.76
CA TRP A 206 -2.30 6.98 -8.02
C TRP A 206 -2.01 6.86 -9.52
N TRP A 207 -0.76 7.15 -9.91
CA TRP A 207 -0.18 6.91 -11.22
C TRP A 207 -1.01 7.48 -12.38
N PHE A 208 -1.79 6.66 -13.08
CA PHE A 208 -2.64 7.13 -14.17
C PHE A 208 -3.77 8.05 -13.71
N ASN A 209 -4.03 8.12 -12.40
CA ASN A 209 -5.02 9.01 -11.77
C ASN A 209 -4.37 10.24 -11.12
N ASP A 210 -3.04 10.39 -11.19
CA ASP A 210 -2.28 11.53 -10.65
C ASP A 210 -2.34 12.73 -11.63
N HIS A 211 -3.56 13.21 -11.88
CA HIS A 211 -3.90 14.40 -12.66
C HIS A 211 -5.20 15.04 -12.13
N ILE A 212 -5.58 16.22 -12.61
CA ILE A 212 -6.70 16.99 -12.05
C ILE A 212 -8.01 16.19 -11.92
N ASP A 213 -8.47 15.53 -12.99
CA ASP A 213 -9.73 14.78 -12.94
C ASP A 213 -9.67 13.59 -11.96
N GLY A 214 -8.54 12.88 -11.93
CA GLY A 214 -8.34 11.73 -11.04
C GLY A 214 -8.27 12.15 -9.57
N MET A 215 -7.51 13.21 -9.27
CA MET A 215 -7.42 13.78 -7.92
C MET A 215 -8.75 14.35 -7.44
N GLU A 216 -9.45 15.12 -8.27
CA GLU A 216 -10.76 15.66 -7.90
C GLU A 216 -11.76 14.54 -7.63
N LYS A 217 -11.79 13.51 -8.49
CA LYS A 217 -12.67 12.36 -8.29
C LYS A 217 -12.34 11.62 -7.00
N GLN A 218 -11.06 11.33 -6.75
CA GLN A 218 -10.60 10.67 -5.53
C GLN A 218 -11.01 11.46 -4.26
N MET A 219 -10.75 12.78 -4.23
CA MET A 219 -11.07 13.62 -3.08
C MET A 219 -12.59 13.77 -2.87
N LYS A 220 -13.38 13.85 -3.94
CA LYS A 220 -14.86 13.86 -3.87
C LYS A 220 -15.39 12.55 -3.32
N ASP A 221 -14.89 11.41 -3.82
CA ASP A 221 -15.29 10.09 -3.34
C ASP A 221 -14.92 9.90 -1.86
N LEU A 222 -13.73 10.34 -1.43
CA LEU A 222 -13.34 10.35 -0.01
C LEU A 222 -14.21 11.27 0.84
N ALA A 223 -14.53 12.48 0.36
CA ALA A 223 -15.34 13.43 1.11
C ALA A 223 -16.81 13.00 1.28
N ASN A 224 -17.34 12.21 0.36
CA ASN A 224 -18.73 11.75 0.40
C ASN A 224 -18.99 10.69 1.47
N VAL A 225 -18.04 9.79 1.74
CA VAL A 225 -18.24 8.64 2.64
C VAL A 225 -17.19 8.50 3.74
N GLY A 226 -16.16 9.34 3.74
CA GLY A 226 -15.10 9.39 4.74
C GLY A 226 -14.88 10.80 5.29
N LEU A 227 -13.68 11.06 5.81
CA LEU A 227 -13.31 12.34 6.43
C LEU A 227 -12.14 12.97 5.68
N LEU A 228 -12.43 13.84 4.71
CA LEU A 228 -11.40 14.55 3.94
C LEU A 228 -10.43 15.35 4.83
N SER A 229 -10.88 15.83 5.99
CA SER A 229 -10.04 16.57 6.95
C SER A 229 -8.90 15.74 7.55
N HIS A 230 -9.02 14.41 7.54
CA HIS A 230 -7.99 13.46 7.99
C HIS A 230 -7.15 12.88 6.84
N PHE A 231 -7.40 13.31 5.60
CA PHE A 231 -6.66 12.82 4.46
C PHE A 231 -5.16 13.16 4.59
N ILE A 232 -4.31 12.13 4.48
CA ILE A 232 -2.85 12.29 4.57
C ILE A 232 -2.23 12.98 3.35
N GLY A 233 -3.00 13.23 2.30
CA GLY A 233 -2.60 14.09 1.20
C GLY A 233 -1.72 13.43 0.15
N MET A 234 -0.80 14.22 -0.40
CA MET A 234 -0.09 13.91 -1.64
C MET A 234 1.27 13.25 -1.42
N LEU A 235 1.63 12.35 -2.33
CA LEU A 235 2.98 11.81 -2.52
C LEU A 235 3.33 11.82 -4.00
N THR A 236 4.62 11.87 -4.35
CA THR A 236 5.02 12.04 -5.76
C THR A 236 5.04 10.75 -6.58
N ASP A 237 5.21 9.60 -5.91
CA ASP A 237 5.44 8.27 -6.51
C ASP A 237 6.43 8.30 -7.70
N SER A 238 7.52 9.05 -7.54
CA SER A 238 8.40 9.40 -8.65
C SER A 238 9.86 9.15 -8.34
N ARG A 239 10.59 8.76 -9.38
CA ARG A 239 12.05 8.70 -9.43
C ARG A 239 12.72 9.99 -9.91
N SER A 240 11.95 11.03 -10.24
CA SER A 240 12.47 12.32 -10.72
C SER A 240 12.54 13.34 -9.59
N PHE A 241 13.68 14.01 -9.43
CA PHE A 241 13.82 15.13 -8.47
C PHE A 241 12.97 16.36 -8.80
N LEU A 242 12.47 16.46 -10.04
CA LEU A 242 11.58 17.55 -10.46
C LEU A 242 10.10 17.27 -10.11
N SER A 243 9.78 16.12 -9.52
CA SER A 243 8.42 15.69 -9.25
C SER A 243 7.72 16.49 -8.16
N TYR A 244 8.43 17.29 -7.35
CA TYR A 244 7.83 18.10 -6.29
C TYR A 244 6.80 19.12 -6.80
N ALA A 245 6.85 19.49 -8.09
CA ALA A 245 5.81 20.27 -8.74
C ALA A 245 4.41 19.59 -8.66
N ARG A 246 4.35 18.26 -8.52
CA ARG A 246 3.09 17.51 -8.28
C ARG A 246 2.42 17.90 -6.97
N HIS A 247 3.18 18.26 -5.93
CA HIS A 247 2.59 18.78 -4.69
C HIS A 247 1.95 20.16 -4.88
N GLU A 248 2.57 21.04 -5.67
CA GLU A 248 1.95 22.32 -6.01
C GLU A 248 0.65 22.10 -6.79
N TYR A 249 0.69 21.23 -7.79
CA TYR A 249 -0.47 20.87 -8.59
C TYR A 249 -1.62 20.34 -7.74
N PHE A 250 -1.35 19.35 -6.88
CA PHE A 250 -2.31 18.82 -5.91
C PHE A 250 -2.90 19.91 -5.00
N ARG A 251 -2.06 20.76 -4.40
CA ARG A 251 -2.50 21.81 -3.47
C ARG A 251 -3.42 22.83 -4.15
N ARG A 252 -3.12 23.20 -5.40
CA ARG A 252 -4.00 24.09 -6.20
C ARG A 252 -5.36 23.45 -6.45
N ILE A 253 -5.39 22.16 -6.79
CA ILE A 253 -6.63 21.41 -7.02
C ILE A 253 -7.45 21.31 -5.73
N LEU A 254 -6.82 20.96 -4.60
CA LEU A 254 -7.48 20.91 -3.29
C LEU A 254 -8.10 22.26 -2.91
N CYS A 255 -7.33 23.35 -2.98
CA CYS A 255 -7.84 24.68 -2.64
C CYS A 255 -8.98 25.12 -3.57
N ASN A 256 -8.88 24.83 -4.87
CA ASN A 256 -9.94 25.13 -5.83
C ASN A 256 -11.21 24.31 -5.55
N LEU A 257 -11.07 23.03 -5.21
CA LEU A 257 -12.18 22.16 -4.85
C LEU A 257 -12.94 22.68 -3.62
N LEU A 258 -12.20 23.00 -2.54
CA LEU A 258 -12.79 23.52 -1.31
C LEU A 258 -13.41 24.90 -1.53
N GLY A 259 -12.73 25.81 -2.23
CA GLY A 259 -13.25 27.13 -2.57
C GLY A 259 -14.54 27.04 -3.38
N ALA A 260 -14.61 26.16 -4.37
CA ALA A 260 -15.82 25.94 -5.15
C ALA A 260 -16.98 25.37 -4.32
N TRP A 261 -16.72 24.60 -3.26
CA TRP A 261 -17.76 24.15 -2.33
C TRP A 261 -18.27 25.30 -1.45
N VAL A 262 -17.38 26.18 -0.99
CA VAL A 262 -17.73 27.39 -0.22
C VAL A 262 -18.61 28.33 -1.06
N GLU A 263 -18.18 28.66 -2.29
CA GLU A 263 -18.93 29.56 -3.18
C GLU A 263 -20.34 29.03 -3.52
N LYS A 264 -20.51 27.71 -3.53
CA LYS A 264 -21.80 27.05 -3.76
C LYS A 264 -22.66 26.91 -2.49
N GLY A 265 -22.15 27.31 -1.33
CA GLY A 265 -22.82 27.13 -0.04
C GLY A 265 -22.93 25.68 0.41
N LEU A 266 -22.06 24.78 -0.10
CA LEU A 266 -22.03 23.36 0.29
C LEU A 266 -21.27 23.13 1.60
N VAL A 267 -20.32 24.01 1.92
CA VAL A 267 -19.58 24.03 3.18
C VAL A 267 -19.51 25.47 3.73
N PRO A 268 -19.37 25.67 5.04
CA PRO A 268 -19.26 27.01 5.63
C PRO A 268 -18.02 27.78 5.12
N ASP A 269 -18.18 29.09 4.92
CA ASP A 269 -17.08 30.04 4.71
C ASP A 269 -16.38 30.37 6.03
N ASP A 270 -15.80 29.35 6.67
CA ASP A 270 -14.99 29.48 7.87
C ASP A 270 -13.50 29.37 7.49
N MET A 271 -12.89 30.53 7.27
CA MET A 271 -11.49 30.61 6.82
C MET A 271 -10.49 29.98 7.80
N GLU A 272 -10.76 30.02 9.11
CA GLU A 272 -9.86 29.40 10.09
C GLU A 272 -9.92 27.87 10.01
N ALA A 273 -11.12 27.31 9.87
CA ALA A 273 -11.31 25.89 9.67
C ALA A 273 -10.74 25.39 8.34
N LEU A 274 -10.96 26.13 7.26
CA LEU A 274 -10.45 25.81 5.92
C LEU A 274 -8.92 25.87 5.88
N GLU A 275 -8.30 26.91 6.44
CA GLU A 275 -6.84 27.03 6.50
C GLU A 275 -6.23 25.85 7.27
N ARG A 276 -6.80 25.50 8.42
CA ARG A 276 -6.34 24.36 9.22
C ARG A 276 -6.44 23.04 8.44
N MET A 277 -7.55 22.81 7.74
CA MET A 277 -7.74 21.63 6.89
C MET A 277 -6.71 21.58 5.75
N VAL A 278 -6.49 22.68 5.03
CA VAL A 278 -5.51 22.76 3.94
C VAL A 278 -4.08 22.52 4.45
N ARG A 279 -3.70 23.08 5.59
CA ARG A 279 -2.37 22.85 6.21
C ARG A 279 -2.18 21.40 6.62
N ASN A 280 -3.22 20.79 7.19
CA ASN A 280 -3.21 19.40 7.62
C ASN A 280 -3.07 18.45 6.43
N ILE A 281 -3.91 18.58 5.40
CA ILE A 281 -3.83 17.74 4.19
C ILE A 281 -2.51 18.02 3.44
N GLY A 282 -2.02 19.26 3.47
CA GLY A 282 -0.78 19.65 2.78
C GLY A 282 0.51 19.17 3.46
N TYR A 283 0.46 18.79 4.75
CA TYR A 283 1.62 18.32 5.52
C TYR A 283 1.25 17.64 6.86
N GLY A 284 0.49 18.32 7.73
CA GLY A 284 0.37 17.95 9.15
C GLY A 284 -0.23 16.57 9.42
N ASN A 285 -1.19 16.13 8.60
CA ASN A 285 -1.77 14.79 8.70
C ASN A 285 -0.74 13.70 8.39
N ALA A 286 0.02 13.85 7.30
CA ALA A 286 1.06 12.89 6.95
C ALA A 286 2.17 12.83 8.02
N GLU A 287 2.62 13.99 8.51
CA GLU A 287 3.60 14.04 9.59
C GLU A 287 3.09 13.27 10.82
N ALA A 288 1.87 13.56 11.28
CA ALA A 288 1.30 12.85 12.43
C ALA A 288 1.15 11.34 12.16
N TYR A 289 0.62 10.95 11.00
CA TYR A 289 0.28 9.58 10.65
C TYR A 289 1.51 8.66 10.54
N PHE A 290 2.63 9.17 10.03
CA PHE A 290 3.87 8.40 9.89
C PHE A 290 4.82 8.58 11.07
N MET A 291 4.80 9.73 11.76
CA MET A 291 5.79 10.04 12.79
C MET A 291 5.35 9.72 14.22
N LYS A 292 4.05 9.80 14.52
CA LYS A 292 3.52 9.52 15.87
C LYS A 292 3.18 8.03 15.97
N ARG A 293 4.02 7.30 16.69
CA ARG A 293 3.85 5.89 17.03
C ARG A 293 3.07 5.79 18.33
#